data_AF-A0A5C8B9Q9-F1
#
_entry.id   AF-A0A5C8B9Q9-F1
#
_cell.length_a   1.000
_cell.length_b   1.000
_cell.length_c   1.000
_cell.angle_alpha   90.00
_cell.angle_beta   90.00
_cell.angle_gamma   90.00
#
_symmetry.space_group_name_H-M   'P 1'
#
loop_
_entity.id
_entity.type
_entity.pdbx_description
1 polymer ?
#
loop_
_entity_poly.entity_id
_entity_poly.type
_entity_poly.pdbx_seq_one_letter_code
_entity_poly.pdbx_strand_id
1 'polypeptide(L)' 'MIGLGYRREMSDWDMSAVQADFFEVAPENWVHRDRTPLHRLIASGRPVHLHGVSLNLG' A
#
# COMPACT_ATOMS: atom_id res chain seq x y z
N MET A 1 -2.69 5.68 15.81
CA MET A 1 -2.89 5.25 14.42
C MET A 1 -1.65 4.51 13.97
N ILE A 2 -1.77 3.27 13.53
CA ILE A 2 -0.68 2.37 13.13
C ILE A 2 -0.75 2.21 11.61
N GLY A 3 0.26 2.75 10.92
CA GLY A 3 0.43 2.55 9.48
C GLY A 3 1.35 1.36 9.20
N LEU A 4 1.10 0.65 8.10
CA LEU A 4 1.96 -0.43 7.64
C LEU A 4 2.40 -0.22 6.19
N GLY A 5 3.72 -0.24 5.94
CA GLY A 5 4.24 -0.21 4.58
C GLY A 5 3.85 -1.49 3.83
N TYR A 6 3.13 -1.37 2.71
CA TYR A 6 2.73 -2.52 1.92
C TYR A 6 3.90 -3.01 1.06
N ARG A 7 4.25 -4.28 1.23
CA ARG A 7 5.34 -4.96 0.51
C ARG A 7 4.80 -6.03 -0.43
N ARG A 8 5.58 -6.40 -1.44
CA ARG A 8 5.17 -7.40 -2.44
C ARG A 8 4.82 -8.74 -1.81
N GLU A 9 5.59 -9.15 -0.81
CA GLU A 9 5.45 -10.42 -0.09
C GLU A 9 4.11 -10.52 0.65
N MET A 10 3.44 -9.39 0.88
CA MET A 10 2.14 -9.34 1.53
C MET A 10 0.98 -9.67 0.59
N SER A 11 1.22 -9.82 -0.72
CA SER A 11 0.13 -10.06 -1.70
C SER A 11 -0.68 -11.33 -1.40
N ASP A 12 -0.05 -12.31 -0.77
CA ASP A 12 -0.64 -13.61 -0.44
C ASP A 12 -1.09 -13.70 1.03
N TRP A 13 -0.96 -12.61 1.79
CA TRP A 13 -1.38 -12.58 3.20
C TRP A 13 -2.89 -12.47 3.31
N ASP A 14 -3.43 -13.04 4.39
CA ASP A 14 -4.78 -12.73 4.84
C ASP A 14 -4.81 -11.32 5.46
N MET A 15 -5.25 -10.34 4.68
CA MET A 15 -5.37 -8.95 5.12
C MET A 15 -6.38 -8.75 6.25
N SER A 16 -7.28 -9.71 6.51
CA SER A 16 -8.21 -9.67 7.64
C SER A 16 -7.50 -9.84 8.99
N ALA A 17 -6.38 -10.55 9.01
CA ALA A 17 -5.57 -10.75 10.21
C ALA A 17 -4.56 -9.62 10.46
N VAL A 18 -4.35 -8.70 9.49
CA VAL A 18 -3.40 -7.60 9.61
C VAL A 18 -4.04 -6.43 10.37
N GLN A 19 -3.50 -6.11 11.54
CA GLN A 19 -3.87 -4.93 12.31
C GLN A 19 -3.10 -3.70 11.82
N ALA A 20 -3.68 -2.97 10.87
CA ALA A 20 -3.19 -1.68 10.40
C ALA A 20 -4.37 -0.76 10.09
N ASP A 21 -4.26 0.51 10.50
CA ASP A 21 -5.29 1.53 10.24
C ASP A 21 -5.23 2.00 8.77
N PHE A 22 -4.06 1.94 8.14
CA PHE A 22 -3.83 2.23 6.74
C PHE A 22 -2.56 1.55 6.22
N PHE A 23 -2.43 1.50 4.90
CA PHE A 23 -1.24 1.02 4.23
C PHE A 23 -0.51 2.15 3.51
N GLU A 24 0.82 2.16 3.58
CA GLU A 24 1.64 3.13 2.86
C GLU A 24 2.36 2.47 1.70
N VAL A 25 2.42 3.15 0.55
CA VAL A 25 3.15 2.68 -0.64
C VAL A 25 3.94 3.80 -1.29
N ALA A 26 5.12 3.46 -1.83
CA ALA A 26 5.85 4.34 -2.72
C ALA A 26 5.27 4.25 -4.15
N PRO A 27 4.69 5.32 -4.72
CA PRO A 27 4.11 5.31 -6.06
C PRO A 27 5.11 4.87 -7.15
N GLU A 28 6.40 5.14 -6.96
CA GLU A 28 7.50 4.72 -7.83
C GLU A 28 7.53 3.19 -8.02
N ASN A 29 7.15 2.43 -7.00
CA ASN A 29 7.09 0.97 -7.07
C ASN A 29 5.94 0.43 -7.94
N TRP A 30 5.00 1.29 -8.37
CA TRP A 30 3.73 0.90 -9.02
C TRP A 30 3.52 1.51 -10.41
N VAL A 31 4.46 2.32 -10.93
CA VAL A 31 4.33 2.99 -12.23
C VAL A 31 4.10 1.98 -13.38
N HIS A 32 4.77 0.83 -13.32
CA HIS A 32 4.71 -0.22 -14.35
C HIS A 32 4.23 -1.59 -13.81
N ARG A 33 3.49 -1.60 -12.70
CA ARG A 33 2.98 -2.83 -12.10
C ARG A 33 1.47 -2.86 -12.05
N ASP A 34 0.91 -4.05 -12.02
CA ASP A 34 -0.52 -4.24 -11.77
C ASP A 34 -0.87 -3.69 -10.38
N ARG A 35 -1.85 -2.79 -10.31
CA ARG A 35 -2.30 -2.11 -9.09
C ARG A 35 -3.54 -2.75 -8.48
N THR A 36 -4.05 -3.84 -9.08
CA THR A 36 -5.18 -4.61 -8.56
C THR A 36 -5.08 -4.90 -7.06
N PRO A 37 -3.91 -5.25 -6.48
CA PRO A 37 -3.81 -5.47 -5.03
C PRO A 37 -4.13 -4.22 -4.20
N LEU A 38 -3.70 -3.03 -4.64
CA LEU A 38 -4.00 -1.77 -3.94
C LEU A 38 -5.50 -1.43 -4.01
N HIS A 39 -6.11 -1.65 -5.17
CA HIS A 39 -7.56 -1.44 -5.31
C HIS A 39 -8.38 -2.41 -4.45
N ARG A 40 -7.92 -3.67 -4.28
CA ARG A 40 -8.57 -4.63 -3.37
C ARG A 40 -8.47 -4.18 -1.92
N LEU A 41 -7.33 -3.65 -1.47
CA LEU A 41 -7.18 -3.07 -0.13
C LEU A 41 -8.21 -1.95 0.09
N ILE A 42 -8.24 -0.98 -0.82
CA ILE A 42 -9.17 0.16 -0.75
C ILE A 42 -10.63 -0.32 -0.71
N ALA A 43 -11.02 -1.22 -1.61
CA ALA A 43 -12.37 -1.77 -1.66
C ALA A 43 -12.77 -2.54 -0.38
N SER A 44 -11.78 -3.08 0.34
CA SER A 44 -11.98 -3.78 1.61
C SER A 44 -12.02 -2.87 2.84
N GLY A 45 -12.04 -1.55 2.65
CA GLY A 45 -12.07 -0.56 3.74
C GLY A 45 -10.71 -0.28 4.38
N ARG A 46 -9.61 -0.66 3.70
CA ARG A 46 -8.23 -0.41 4.17
C ARG A 46 -7.63 0.74 3.35
N PRO A 47 -7.52 1.95 3.92
CA PRO A 47 -6.97 3.10 3.20
C PRO A 47 -5.54 2.85 2.72
N VAL A 48 -5.20 3.38 1.55
CA VAL A 48 -3.84 3.36 0.99
C VAL A 48 -3.36 4.80 0.83
N HIS A 49 -2.23 5.12 1.43
CA HIS A 49 -1.56 6.42 1.34
C HIS A 49 -0.31 6.31 0.45
N LEU A 50 -0.06 7.36 -0.34
CA LEU A 50 1.11 7.44 -1.20
C LEU A 50 2.22 8.23 -0.50
N HIS A 51 3.41 7.64 -0.43
CA HIS A 51 4.61 8.28 0.06
C HIS A 51 5.69 8.21 -1.03
N GLY A 52 5.79 9.28 -1.83
CA GLY A 52 6.79 9.41 -2.90
C GLY A 52 8.20 9.46 -2.34
N VAL A 53 9.10 8.64 -2.87
CA VAL A 53 10.52 8.59 -2.46
C VAL A 53 11.46 9.26 -3.45
N SER A 54 10.99 9.61 -4.65
CA SER A 54 11.83 10.21 -5.70
C SER A 54 11.30 11.55 -6.20
N LEU A 55 10.35 12.17 -5.50
CA LEU A 55 9.74 13.43 -5.95
C LEU A 55 10.71 14.63 -5.88
N ASN A 56 11.82 14.51 -5.12
CA ASN A 56 12.92 15.47 -5.03
C ASN A 56 12.46 16.94 -4.96
N LEU A 57 11.73 17.27 -3.89
CA LEU A 57 11.09 18.58 -3.70
C LEU A 57 12.04 19.67 -3.15
N GLY A 58 13.34 19.38 -3.01
CA GLY A 58 14.34 20.32 -2.48
C GLY A 58 14.97 19.86 -1.19
#